data_AF-A0A2S7YRA9-F1
#
_entry.id   AF-A0A2S7YRA9-F1
#
_cell.length_a   1.000
_cell.length_b   1.000
_cell.length_c   1.000
_cell.angle_alpha   90.00
_cell.angle_beta   90.00
_cell.angle_gamma   90.00
#
_symmetry.space_group_name_H-M   'P 1'
#
loop_
_entity.id
_entity.type
_entity.pdbx_description
1 polymer ?
#
loop_
_entity_poly.entity_id
_entity_poly.type
_entity_poly.pdbx_seq_one_letter_code
_entity_poly.pdbx_strand_id
1 'polypeptide(L)'
;MNKKLISMALTGVLAVGVLSVATPSVADARKTKPETSTDISVQRAPGESMVMTMSKIGTIFQNRFPNAALHSVELNSNDLNYGYKVVGYSKYHQYKMKIDVITGNTSDMDEGGKPKKVIGEIFNKDKVIEAAQAERVAKQQLGADAVVKGWKIEAHEGKILYYMTMHQDGKKTVVTVDAETGAYEGQTKSSKLPPEPDQGFDGRRTNIIWDNTIDMGR
;
A
#
# COMPACT_ATOMS: atom_id res chain seq x y z
N MET A 1 -51.11 25.21 -13.89
CA MET A 1 -51.85 24.79 -15.10
C MET A 1 -51.35 25.60 -16.29
N ASN A 2 -50.73 24.92 -17.26
CA ASN A 2 -50.80 25.09 -18.73
C ASN A 2 -50.79 26.51 -19.33
N LYS A 3 -50.00 26.89 -20.36
CA LYS A 3 -49.23 26.21 -21.43
C LYS A 3 -48.48 27.31 -22.22
N LYS A 4 -47.60 26.87 -23.14
CA LYS A 4 -47.05 27.51 -24.37
C LYS A 4 -45.55 27.79 -24.28
N LEU A 5 -44.72 27.64 -25.31
CA LEU A 5 -44.65 26.81 -26.52
C LEU A 5 -43.23 27.08 -27.06
N ILE A 6 -42.59 26.06 -27.61
CA ILE A 6 -41.27 26.07 -28.26
C ILE A 6 -41.27 27.02 -29.47
N SER A 7 -40.17 27.76 -29.68
CA SER A 7 -39.43 27.84 -30.97
C SER A 7 -38.50 29.07 -31.01
N MET A 8 -37.20 28.84 -31.17
CA MET A 8 -36.37 29.76 -31.96
C MET A 8 -35.31 28.94 -32.68
N ALA A 9 -35.48 28.84 -33.99
CA ALA A 9 -34.57 28.22 -34.93
C ALA A 9 -33.25 29.01 -34.99
N LEU A 10 -32.12 28.30 -35.03
CA LEU A 10 -30.89 28.86 -35.57
C LEU A 10 -30.44 28.00 -36.76
N THR A 11 -30.61 28.60 -37.91
CA THR A 11 -30.25 28.16 -39.25
C THR A 11 -28.76 27.80 -39.33
N GLY A 12 -28.47 26.65 -39.94
CA GLY A 12 -27.12 26.16 -40.12
C GLY A 12 -26.32 26.90 -41.19
N VAL A 13 -25.00 26.71 -41.14
CA VAL A 13 -24.11 26.82 -42.30
C VAL A 13 -23.25 25.56 -42.35
N LEU A 14 -23.43 24.80 -43.44
CA LEU A 14 -22.56 23.73 -43.90
C LEU A 14 -21.27 24.33 -44.46
N ALA A 15 -20.12 23.77 -44.08
CA ALA A 15 -18.90 23.85 -44.88
C ALA A 15 -18.26 22.45 -44.95
N VAL A 16 -18.41 21.84 -46.13
CA VAL A 16 -17.67 20.72 -46.71
C VAL A 16 -16.17 21.08 -46.64
N GLY A 17 -15.23 20.31 -46.10
CA GLY A 17 -14.86 18.93 -46.39
C GLY A 17 -13.57 18.92 -47.23
N VAL A 18 -12.45 18.48 -46.65
CA VAL A 18 -11.36 17.84 -47.41
C VAL A 18 -10.92 16.57 -46.67
N LEU A 19 -11.13 15.44 -47.35
CA LEU A 19 -10.61 14.13 -46.96
C LEU A 19 -9.11 14.06 -47.26
N SER A 20 -8.37 13.42 -46.36
CA SER A 20 -7.23 12.58 -46.75
C SER A 20 -7.42 11.23 -46.09
N VAL A 21 -7.69 10.22 -46.91
CA VAL A 21 -7.77 8.81 -46.54
C VAL A 21 -6.42 8.19 -46.88
N ALA A 22 -5.79 7.53 -45.92
CA ALA A 22 -4.79 6.51 -46.17
C ALA A 22 -5.17 5.25 -45.38
N THR A 23 -5.02 4.13 -46.06
CA THR A 23 -5.68 2.82 -45.91
C THR A 23 -5.46 2.05 -44.61
N PRO A 24 -6.36 1.12 -44.26
CA PRO A 24 -6.21 0.23 -43.12
C PRO A 24 -5.28 -0.94 -43.46
N SER A 25 -4.26 -1.19 -42.64
CA SER A 25 -3.58 -2.48 -42.61
C SER A 25 -4.20 -3.33 -41.51
N VAL A 26 -4.84 -4.42 -41.94
CA VAL A 26 -5.51 -5.43 -41.12
C VAL A 26 -4.51 -6.24 -40.30
N ALA A 27 -4.83 -6.37 -39.01
CA ALA A 27 -4.49 -7.41 -38.04
C ALA A 27 -3.31 -8.34 -38.32
N ASP A 28 -2.30 -8.24 -37.46
CA ASP A 28 -1.56 -9.40 -36.99
C ASP A 28 -2.14 -9.81 -35.63
N ALA A 29 -2.77 -10.98 -35.58
CA ALA A 29 -3.37 -11.53 -34.37
C ALA A 29 -2.27 -12.05 -33.44
N ARG A 30 -1.63 -11.16 -32.67
CA ARG A 30 -0.76 -11.57 -31.58
C ARG A 30 -1.59 -11.81 -30.32
N LYS A 31 -1.78 -13.08 -29.97
CA LYS A 31 -2.22 -13.49 -28.63
C LYS A 31 -1.19 -13.00 -27.60
N THR A 32 -1.41 -11.84 -27.00
CA THR A 32 -0.68 -11.41 -25.81
C THR A 32 -1.69 -10.93 -24.77
N LYS A 33 -1.56 -11.56 -23.59
CA LYS A 33 -2.19 -11.25 -22.30
C LYS A 33 -2.39 -9.73 -22.12
N PRO A 34 -3.51 -9.25 -21.55
CA PRO A 34 -3.68 -7.83 -21.31
C PRO A 34 -2.57 -7.35 -20.35
N GLU A 35 -1.69 -6.49 -20.86
CA GLU A 35 -0.78 -5.70 -20.03
C GLU A 35 -1.60 -4.62 -19.36
N THR A 36 -2.20 -4.96 -18.22
CA THR A 36 -2.73 -3.96 -17.29
C THR A 36 -1.57 -3.39 -16.49
N SER A 37 -0.73 -2.57 -17.12
CA SER A 37 0.19 -1.69 -16.39
C SER A 37 -0.41 -0.28 -16.44
N THR A 38 -1.35 0.00 -15.54
CA THR A 38 -1.59 1.39 -15.13
C THR A 38 -0.36 1.81 -14.33
N ASP A 39 0.58 2.45 -15.01
CA ASP A 39 1.77 3.03 -14.42
C ASP A 39 1.34 4.23 -13.55
N ILE A 40 1.09 3.97 -12.27
CA ILE A 40 0.73 5.01 -11.30
C ILE A 40 2.05 5.66 -10.88
N SER A 41 2.52 6.61 -11.68
CA SER A 41 3.64 7.46 -11.25
C SER A 41 3.22 8.25 -10.00
N VAL A 42 3.97 8.10 -8.91
CA VAL A 42 3.77 8.87 -7.68
C VAL A 42 4.36 10.26 -7.89
N GLN A 43 3.51 11.24 -8.20
CA GLN A 43 3.88 12.66 -8.21
C GLN A 43 3.81 13.20 -6.78
N ARG A 44 4.88 13.87 -6.34
CA ARG A 44 5.01 14.45 -4.98
C ARG A 44 5.25 15.94 -5.08
N ALA A 45 4.62 16.71 -4.19
CA ALA A 45 4.94 18.11 -4.02
C ALA A 45 6.30 18.27 -3.29
N PRO A 46 7.05 19.38 -3.51
CA PRO A 46 8.24 19.67 -2.73
C PRO A 46 7.93 19.69 -1.22
N GLY A 47 8.67 18.89 -0.44
CA GLY A 47 8.48 18.76 1.01
C GLY A 47 7.46 17.69 1.46
N GLU A 48 6.86 16.96 0.52
CA GLU A 48 5.94 15.86 0.84
C GLU A 48 6.71 14.64 1.38
N SER A 49 6.19 14.04 2.46
CA SER A 49 6.80 12.86 3.13
C SER A 49 7.06 11.74 2.15
N MET A 50 8.26 11.17 2.16
CA MET A 50 8.61 10.00 1.33
C MET A 50 7.73 8.78 1.63
N VAL A 51 7.11 8.69 2.81
CA VAL A 51 6.11 7.67 3.12
C VAL A 51 4.76 8.08 2.53
N MET A 52 4.19 7.22 1.69
CA MET A 52 2.87 7.37 1.09
C MET A 52 1.75 7.19 2.11
N THR A 53 0.61 7.84 1.87
CA THR A 53 -0.60 7.69 2.69
C THR A 53 -1.26 6.33 2.51
N MET A 54 -2.00 5.87 3.53
CA MET A 54 -2.73 4.60 3.46
C MET A 54 -3.73 4.58 2.29
N SER A 55 -4.41 5.71 2.06
CA SER A 55 -5.34 5.84 0.93
C SER A 55 -4.64 5.65 -0.43
N LYS A 56 -3.43 6.20 -0.61
CA LYS A 56 -2.65 6.04 -1.85
C LYS A 56 -2.16 4.60 -2.02
N ILE A 57 -1.63 3.98 -0.97
CA ILE A 57 -1.19 2.57 -0.98
C ILE A 57 -2.36 1.65 -1.36
N GLY A 58 -3.49 1.81 -0.67
CA GLY A 58 -4.69 1.02 -0.93
C GLY A 58 -5.27 1.25 -2.32
N THR A 59 -5.15 2.45 -2.87
CA THR A 59 -5.56 2.76 -4.26
C THR A 59 -4.71 2.01 -5.28
N ILE A 60 -3.38 1.99 -5.10
CA ILE A 60 -2.49 1.22 -5.99
C ILE A 60 -2.84 -0.26 -5.94
N PHE A 61 -3.04 -0.81 -4.75
CA PHE A 61 -3.43 -2.20 -4.56
C PHE A 61 -4.79 -2.52 -5.22
N GLN A 62 -5.80 -1.70 -4.97
CA GLN A 62 -7.16 -1.91 -5.50
C GLN A 62 -7.25 -1.70 -7.01
N ASN A 63 -6.43 -0.82 -7.60
CA ASN A 63 -6.33 -0.70 -9.05
C ASN A 63 -5.82 -1.99 -9.70
N ARG A 64 -4.90 -2.70 -9.02
CA ARG A 64 -4.41 -4.01 -9.46
C ARG A 64 -5.40 -5.14 -9.17
N PHE A 65 -6.08 -5.08 -8.03
CA PHE A 65 -7.02 -6.08 -7.55
C PHE A 65 -8.37 -5.45 -7.15
N PRO A 66 -9.25 -5.09 -8.11
CA PRO A 66 -10.45 -4.28 -7.84
C PRO A 66 -11.45 -4.85 -6.84
N ASN A 67 -11.48 -6.18 -6.68
CA ASN A 67 -12.40 -6.88 -5.78
C ASN A 67 -11.73 -7.33 -4.47
N ALA A 68 -10.53 -6.83 -4.17
CA ALA A 68 -9.80 -7.15 -2.96
C ALA A 68 -9.81 -5.98 -1.98
N ALA A 69 -9.93 -6.30 -0.69
CA ALA A 69 -9.77 -5.36 0.40
C ALA A 69 -8.41 -5.59 1.08
N LEU A 70 -7.87 -4.54 1.70
CA LEU A 70 -6.61 -4.63 2.43
C LEU A 70 -6.79 -5.48 3.68
N HIS A 71 -5.84 -6.38 3.94
CA HIS A 71 -5.70 -7.12 5.18
C HIS A 71 -4.54 -6.58 6.01
N SER A 72 -3.38 -6.37 5.36
CA SER A 72 -2.22 -5.77 6.01
C SER A 72 -1.34 -4.98 5.06
N VAL A 73 -0.65 -3.98 5.62
CA VAL A 73 0.42 -3.21 4.96
C VAL A 73 1.58 -3.12 5.93
N GLU A 74 2.77 -3.47 5.47
CA GLU A 74 4.00 -3.40 6.26
C GLU A 74 5.06 -2.56 5.55
N LEU A 75 5.71 -1.68 6.29
CA LEU A 75 6.91 -0.96 5.89
C LEU A 75 8.03 -1.28 6.87
N ASN A 76 9.10 -1.89 6.39
CA ASN A 76 10.31 -2.15 7.17
C ASN A 76 11.46 -1.29 6.63
N SER A 77 12.02 -0.43 7.47
CA SER A 77 13.11 0.49 7.09
C SER A 77 14.49 -0.17 7.10
N ASN A 78 14.60 -1.41 7.62
CA ASN A 78 15.83 -2.18 7.58
C ASN A 78 15.95 -3.03 6.31
N ASP A 79 14.86 -3.17 5.53
CA ASP A 79 14.91 -3.84 4.24
C ASP A 79 15.58 -2.87 3.24
N LEU A 80 16.67 -3.31 2.58
CA LEU A 80 17.40 -2.52 1.57
C LEU A 80 16.51 -2.04 0.41
N ASN A 81 15.37 -2.70 0.21
CA ASN A 81 14.30 -2.30 -0.69
C ASN A 81 13.17 -1.70 0.13
N TYR A 82 13.20 -0.38 0.34
CA TYR A 82 12.16 0.41 0.99
C TYR A 82 10.82 0.30 0.23
N GLY A 83 10.10 -0.81 0.44
CA GLY A 83 8.85 -1.11 -0.23
C GLY A 83 7.80 -1.59 0.76
N TYR A 84 6.55 -1.20 0.51
CA TYR A 84 5.40 -1.71 1.24
C TYR A 84 5.15 -3.16 0.85
N LYS A 85 5.06 -4.06 1.81
CA LYS A 85 4.48 -5.39 1.62
C LYS A 85 2.99 -5.28 1.88
N VAL A 86 2.18 -5.49 0.85
CA VAL A 86 0.72 -5.36 0.94
C VAL A 86 0.08 -6.73 0.76
N VAL A 87 -0.80 -7.09 1.70
CA VAL A 87 -1.64 -8.29 1.61
C VAL A 87 -3.09 -7.86 1.61
N GLY A 88 -3.88 -8.46 0.73
CA GLY A 88 -5.32 -8.25 0.69
C GLY A 88 -6.09 -9.50 0.32
N TYR A 89 -7.38 -9.47 0.62
CA TYR A 89 -8.29 -10.59 0.41
C TYR A 89 -9.44 -10.18 -0.50
N SER A 90 -9.79 -11.09 -1.41
CA SER A 90 -11.09 -11.14 -2.06
C SER A 90 -11.89 -12.33 -1.53
N LYS A 91 -13.08 -12.57 -2.08
CA LYS A 91 -13.89 -13.75 -1.74
C LYS A 91 -13.17 -15.09 -2.02
N TYR A 92 -12.26 -15.13 -3.00
CA TYR A 92 -11.69 -16.37 -3.51
C TYR A 92 -10.16 -16.45 -3.46
N HIS A 93 -9.49 -15.32 -3.26
CA HIS A 93 -8.04 -15.23 -3.37
C HIS A 93 -7.45 -14.33 -2.31
N GLN A 94 -6.29 -14.74 -1.82
CA GLN A 94 -5.34 -13.86 -1.16
C GLN A 94 -4.38 -13.29 -2.20
N TYR A 95 -4.10 -12.00 -2.12
CA TYR A 95 -3.11 -11.34 -2.97
C TYR A 95 -2.00 -10.78 -2.10
N LYS A 96 -0.77 -10.87 -2.60
CA LYS A 96 0.39 -10.19 -2.04
C LYS A 96 1.04 -9.38 -3.14
N MET A 97 1.56 -8.22 -2.81
CA MET A 97 2.39 -7.43 -3.71
C MET A 97 3.33 -6.54 -2.92
N LYS A 98 4.41 -6.11 -3.58
CA LYS A 98 5.25 -5.01 -3.10
C LYS A 98 4.95 -3.73 -3.85
N ILE A 99 5.05 -2.61 -3.15
CA ILE A 99 4.93 -1.27 -3.71
C ILE A 99 6.16 -0.47 -3.29
N ASP A 100 6.96 -0.02 -4.24
CA ASP A 100 8.12 0.84 -3.99
C ASP A 100 7.68 2.16 -3.34
N VAL A 101 8.32 2.54 -2.22
CA VAL A 101 7.89 3.69 -1.42
C VAL A 101 8.01 5.00 -2.20
N ILE A 102 8.96 5.12 -3.13
CA ILE A 102 9.27 6.37 -3.82
C ILE A 102 8.40 6.50 -5.07
N THR A 103 8.45 5.47 -5.92
CA THR A 103 7.89 5.47 -7.27
C THR A 103 6.45 4.98 -7.33
N GLY A 104 6.02 4.16 -6.36
CA GLY A 104 4.75 3.44 -6.41
C GLY A 104 4.76 2.22 -7.32
N ASN A 105 5.91 1.89 -7.91
CA ASN A 105 6.06 0.72 -8.77
C ASN A 105 5.74 -0.56 -8.03
N THR A 106 5.11 -1.49 -8.73
CA THR A 106 4.60 -2.72 -8.12
C THR A 106 5.43 -3.92 -8.54
N SER A 107 5.73 -4.82 -7.60
CA SER A 107 6.55 -6.02 -7.81
C SER A 107 6.12 -7.16 -6.89
N ASP A 108 6.78 -8.32 -7.00
CA ASP A 108 6.59 -9.50 -6.14
C ASP A 108 5.11 -9.85 -5.92
N MET A 109 4.37 -9.90 -7.03
CA MET A 109 2.95 -10.23 -7.02
C MET A 109 2.74 -11.73 -6.87
N ASP A 110 1.91 -12.11 -5.92
CA ASP A 110 1.52 -13.49 -5.65
C ASP A 110 0.01 -13.57 -5.48
N GLU A 111 -0.59 -14.60 -6.07
CA GLU A 111 -2.01 -14.91 -5.96
C GLU A 111 -2.16 -16.29 -5.32
N GLY A 112 -2.63 -16.28 -4.07
CA GLY A 112 -2.93 -17.47 -3.31
C GLY A 112 -4.36 -17.95 -3.49
N GLY A 113 -4.65 -19.09 -2.86
CA GLY A 113 -5.99 -19.66 -2.83
C GLY A 113 -6.96 -18.90 -1.92
N LYS A 114 -8.10 -19.54 -1.66
CA LYS A 114 -9.18 -18.97 -0.85
C LYS A 114 -8.74 -18.66 0.58
N PRO A 115 -8.90 -17.40 1.06
CA PRO A 115 -8.60 -17.07 2.43
C PRO A 115 -9.52 -17.83 3.38
N LYS A 116 -8.97 -18.27 4.52
CA LYS A 116 -9.72 -19.04 5.54
C LYS A 116 -10.89 -18.22 6.10
N LYS A 117 -10.69 -16.92 6.26
CA LYS A 117 -11.64 -15.96 6.81
C LYS A 117 -11.38 -14.59 6.18
N VAL A 118 -12.44 -13.83 5.92
CA VAL A 118 -12.34 -12.46 5.35
C VAL A 118 -12.98 -11.45 6.31
N ILE A 119 -14.14 -11.77 6.87
CA ILE A 119 -14.83 -10.89 7.82
C ILE A 119 -13.96 -10.71 9.06
N GLY A 120 -13.66 -9.46 9.40
CA GLY A 120 -12.76 -9.10 10.51
C GLY A 120 -11.27 -9.20 10.20
N GLU A 121 -10.90 -9.65 8.99
CA GLU A 121 -9.50 -9.74 8.54
C GLU A 121 -9.20 -8.72 7.43
N ILE A 122 -10.09 -7.75 7.21
CA ILE A 122 -9.90 -6.70 6.21
C ILE A 122 -10.25 -5.33 6.80
N PHE A 123 -9.66 -4.27 6.26
CA PHE A 123 -9.94 -2.90 6.63
C PHE A 123 -10.14 -1.98 5.42
N ASN A 124 -10.79 -0.85 5.67
CA ASN A 124 -10.94 0.22 4.68
C ASN A 124 -9.78 1.22 4.84
N LYS A 125 -9.00 1.41 3.77
CA LYS A 125 -7.87 2.35 3.70
C LYS A 125 -8.21 3.78 4.11
N ASP A 126 -9.47 4.20 3.93
CA ASP A 126 -9.93 5.57 4.18
C ASP A 126 -10.54 5.74 5.59
N LYS A 127 -10.57 4.68 6.41
CA LYS A 127 -11.12 4.68 7.79
C LYS A 127 -10.06 4.46 8.87
N VAL A 128 -8.79 4.53 8.50
CA VAL A 128 -7.68 4.34 9.43
C VAL A 128 -6.81 5.59 9.47
N ILE A 129 -6.18 5.83 10.62
CA ILE A 129 -5.20 6.90 10.77
C ILE A 129 -3.98 6.64 9.90
N GLU A 130 -3.25 7.71 9.60
CA GLU A 130 -1.98 7.60 8.89
C GLU A 130 -0.88 7.09 9.82
N ALA A 131 0.11 6.37 9.27
CA ALA A 131 1.23 5.82 10.03
C ALA A 131 2.00 6.91 10.83
N ALA A 132 2.08 8.13 10.30
CA ALA A 132 2.69 9.26 10.99
C ALA A 132 1.97 9.64 12.29
N GLN A 133 0.65 9.42 12.39
CA GLN A 133 -0.08 9.63 13.63
C GLN A 133 0.22 8.52 14.64
N ALA A 134 0.24 7.26 14.21
CA ALA A 134 0.62 6.14 15.07
C ALA A 134 2.06 6.27 15.60
N GLU A 135 2.98 6.78 14.77
CA GLU A 135 4.35 7.12 15.18
C GLU A 135 4.39 8.18 16.29
N ARG A 136 3.59 9.25 16.17
CA ARG A 136 3.53 10.28 17.23
C ARG A 136 3.06 9.68 18.55
N VAL A 137 2.04 8.83 18.51
CA VAL A 137 1.54 8.13 19.71
C VAL A 137 2.64 7.24 20.30
N ALA A 138 3.34 6.45 19.47
CA ALA A 138 4.43 5.60 19.93
C ALA A 138 5.58 6.38 20.58
N LYS A 139 5.99 7.51 19.98
CA LYS A 139 7.03 8.40 20.54
C LYS A 139 6.59 9.07 21.84
N GLN A 140 5.31 9.39 21.99
CA GLN A 140 4.79 9.91 23.27
C GLN A 140 4.90 8.89 24.41
N GLN A 141 4.80 7.59 24.11
CA GLN A 141 4.89 6.53 25.12
C GLN A 141 6.33 6.18 25.48
N LEU A 142 7.25 6.16 24.50
CA LEU A 142 8.64 5.74 24.72
C LEU A 142 9.62 6.91 24.95
N GLY A 143 9.23 8.13 24.62
CA GLY A 143 10.09 9.31 24.63
C GLY A 143 10.66 9.64 23.25
N ALA A 144 11.14 10.87 23.11
CA ALA A 144 11.58 11.43 21.82
C ALA A 144 12.80 10.72 21.22
N ASP A 145 13.62 10.06 22.04
CA ASP A 145 14.82 9.33 21.61
C ASP A 145 14.50 7.98 20.94
N ALA A 146 13.24 7.52 21.02
CA ALA A 146 12.82 6.32 20.35
C ALA A 146 12.68 6.54 18.83
N VAL A 147 13.34 5.68 18.06
CA VAL A 147 13.35 5.74 16.59
C VAL A 147 12.45 4.65 16.00
N VAL A 148 11.51 5.03 15.15
CA VAL A 148 10.72 4.06 14.38
C VAL A 148 11.61 3.42 13.32
N LYS A 149 11.64 2.09 13.28
CA LYS A 149 12.32 1.30 12.24
C LYS A 149 11.38 0.64 11.26
N GLY A 150 10.10 0.62 11.55
CA GLY A 150 9.09 0.09 10.65
C GLY A 150 7.75 0.03 11.33
N TRP A 151 6.73 -0.28 10.54
CA TRP A 151 5.38 -0.45 11.04
C TRP A 151 4.62 -1.47 10.22
N LYS A 152 3.63 -2.08 10.85
CA LYS A 152 2.62 -2.91 10.20
C LYS A 152 1.24 -2.46 10.63
N ILE A 153 0.32 -2.29 9.70
CA ILE A 153 -1.11 -2.27 10.01
C ILE A 153 -1.71 -3.61 9.62
N GLU A 154 -2.58 -4.16 10.45
CA GLU A 154 -3.26 -5.42 10.19
C GLU A 154 -4.67 -5.43 10.78
N ALA A 155 -5.62 -5.93 9.99
CA ALA A 155 -6.95 -6.27 10.47
C ALA A 155 -6.96 -7.73 10.92
N HIS A 156 -7.34 -7.96 12.17
CA HIS A 156 -7.47 -9.29 12.75
C HIS A 156 -8.61 -9.32 13.77
N GLU A 157 -9.51 -10.31 13.63
CA GLU A 157 -10.67 -10.47 14.51
C GLU A 157 -11.50 -9.19 14.72
N GLY A 158 -11.59 -8.35 13.69
CA GLY A 158 -12.37 -7.11 13.72
C GLY A 158 -11.67 -5.92 14.38
N LYS A 159 -10.45 -6.09 14.88
CA LYS A 159 -9.58 -4.98 15.29
C LYS A 159 -8.62 -4.63 14.18
N ILE A 160 -8.30 -3.35 14.03
CA ILE A 160 -7.32 -2.86 13.08
C ILE A 160 -6.24 -2.16 13.88
N LEU A 161 -5.03 -2.71 13.86
CA LEU A 161 -3.96 -2.27 14.75
C LEU A 161 -2.73 -1.89 13.95
N TYR A 162 -2.12 -0.76 14.31
CA TYR A 162 -0.75 -0.44 13.96
C TYR A 162 0.20 -1.05 14.99
N TYR A 163 1.26 -1.67 14.50
CA TYR A 163 2.38 -2.21 15.27
C TYR A 163 3.63 -1.44 14.87
N MET A 164 4.04 -0.49 15.70
CA MET A 164 5.18 0.39 15.47
C MET A 164 6.44 -0.26 16.06
N THR A 165 7.40 -0.64 15.23
CA THR A 165 8.68 -1.17 15.69
C THR A 165 9.60 -0.02 16.05
N MET A 166 9.94 0.10 17.33
CA MET A 166 10.72 1.17 17.93
C MET A 166 12.06 0.64 18.40
N HIS A 167 13.13 1.39 18.14
CA HIS A 167 14.46 1.15 18.68
C HIS A 167 14.83 2.25 19.67
N GLN A 168 15.27 1.87 20.87
CA GLN A 168 15.72 2.77 21.93
C GLN A 168 16.75 2.04 22.78
N ASP A 169 17.90 2.68 23.07
CA ASP A 169 18.96 2.14 23.93
C ASP A 169 19.42 0.70 23.60
N GLY A 170 19.57 0.40 22.30
CA GLY A 170 19.97 -0.94 21.85
C GLY A 170 18.89 -2.02 22.00
N LYS A 171 17.64 -1.63 22.24
CA LYS A 171 16.49 -2.52 22.42
C LYS A 171 15.41 -2.26 21.37
N LYS A 172 14.65 -3.32 21.07
CA LYS A 172 13.42 -3.28 20.27
C LYS A 172 12.20 -3.30 21.19
N THR A 173 11.23 -2.45 20.89
CA THR A 173 9.89 -2.47 21.47
C THR A 173 8.89 -2.34 20.34
N VAL A 174 7.79 -3.09 20.36
CA VAL A 174 6.66 -2.87 19.44
C VAL A 174 5.55 -2.16 20.20
N VAL A 175 5.16 -0.98 19.74
CA VAL A 175 4.02 -0.23 20.29
C VAL A 175 2.79 -0.49 19.44
N THR A 176 1.69 -0.87 20.08
CA THR A 176 0.41 -1.14 19.44
C THR A 176 -0.51 0.07 19.58
N VAL A 177 -1.08 0.51 18.45
CA VAL A 177 -1.98 1.65 18.36
C VAL A 177 -3.24 1.23 17.60
N ASP A 178 -4.41 1.58 18.14
CA ASP A 178 -5.68 1.39 17.44
C ASP A 178 -5.70 2.24 16.16
N ALA A 179 -5.91 1.58 15.02
CA ALA A 179 -5.79 2.26 13.73
C ALA A 179 -7.02 3.09 13.37
N GLU A 180 -8.16 2.91 14.00
CA GLU A 180 -9.37 3.71 13.71
C GLU A 180 -9.38 5.01 14.53
N THR A 181 -8.86 4.95 15.76
CA THR A 181 -8.94 6.05 16.75
C THR A 181 -7.60 6.71 17.03
N GLY A 182 -6.49 6.01 16.81
CA GLY A 182 -5.15 6.43 17.24
C GLY A 182 -4.91 6.28 18.74
N ALA A 183 -5.74 5.52 19.47
CA ALA A 183 -5.51 5.24 20.87
C ALA A 183 -4.32 4.29 21.07
N TYR A 184 -3.54 4.50 22.12
CA TYR A 184 -2.52 3.55 22.55
C TYR A 184 -3.18 2.31 23.15
N GLU A 185 -2.82 1.12 22.66
CA GLU A 185 -3.37 -0.15 23.12
C GLU A 185 -2.40 -0.95 24.00
N GLY A 186 -1.08 -0.79 23.79
CA GLY A 186 -0.08 -1.53 24.54
C GLY A 186 1.30 -1.52 23.90
N GLN A 187 2.23 -2.24 24.52
CA GLN A 187 3.56 -2.47 23.95
C GLN A 187 4.14 -3.81 24.39
N THR A 188 5.05 -4.36 23.59
CA THR A 188 5.80 -5.55 23.98
C THR A 188 6.82 -5.23 25.07
N LYS A 189 7.31 -6.28 25.77
CA LYS A 189 8.53 -6.13 26.57
C LYS A 189 9.70 -5.77 25.65
N SER A 190 10.56 -4.87 26.11
CA SER A 190 11.78 -4.52 25.38
C SER A 190 12.70 -5.73 25.26
N SER A 191 13.17 -6.04 24.06
CA SER A 191 14.15 -7.11 23.82
C SER A 191 15.45 -6.53 23.27
N LYS A 192 16.58 -7.21 23.49
CA LYS A 192 17.85 -6.78 22.89
C LYS A 192 17.75 -6.85 21.37
N LEU A 193 18.30 -5.85 20.69
CA LEU A 193 18.41 -5.91 19.26
C LEU A 193 19.34 -7.07 18.85
N PRO A 194 19.01 -7.82 17.79
CA PRO A 194 19.99 -8.68 17.17
C PRO A 194 21.19 -7.82 16.71
N PRO A 195 22.41 -8.38 16.70
CA PRO A 195 23.54 -7.67 16.12
C PRO A 195 23.17 -7.23 14.71
N GLU A 196 23.52 -5.99 14.36
CA GLU A 196 23.31 -5.49 13.01
C GLU A 196 23.95 -6.48 12.03
N PRO A 197 23.24 -6.93 10.99
CA PRO A 197 23.83 -7.83 10.01
C PRO A 197 25.09 -7.16 9.49
N ASP A 198 26.21 -7.89 9.54
CA ASP A 198 27.48 -7.42 8.98
C ASP A 198 27.18 -6.95 7.55
N GLN A 199 27.37 -5.66 7.30
CA GLN A 199 27.07 -5.06 6.00
C GLN A 199 28.05 -5.53 4.92
N GLY A 200 28.84 -6.58 5.19
CA GLY A 200 29.31 -7.52 4.18
C GLY A 200 30.07 -6.80 3.07
N PHE A 201 31.10 -6.05 3.45
CA PHE A 201 32.12 -5.60 2.50
C PHE A 201 33.07 -6.76 2.10
N ASP A 202 32.73 -8.01 2.45
CA ASP A 202 33.39 -9.20 1.96
C ASP A 202 32.52 -9.85 0.86
N GLY A 203 33.13 -10.14 -0.29
CA GLY A 203 32.44 -10.54 -1.53
C GLY A 203 31.82 -11.94 -1.51
N ARG A 204 31.12 -12.34 -0.45
CA ARG A 204 30.43 -13.63 -0.33
C ARG A 204 28.93 -13.43 -0.42
N ARG A 205 28.35 -14.06 -1.44
CA ARG A 205 26.92 -14.08 -1.73
C ARG A 205 26.12 -14.44 -0.48
N THR A 206 25.40 -13.47 0.09
CA THR A 206 24.43 -13.72 1.14
C THR A 206 23.21 -14.39 0.55
N ASN A 207 22.99 -15.68 0.86
CA ASN A 207 21.67 -16.29 0.75
C ASN A 207 20.79 -15.63 1.82
N ILE A 208 20.09 -14.56 1.43
CA ILE A 208 19.11 -13.89 2.28
C ILE A 208 17.92 -14.85 2.43
N ILE A 209 17.84 -15.52 3.57
CA ILE A 209 16.65 -16.28 3.94
C ILE A 209 15.55 -15.26 4.27
N TRP A 210 14.45 -15.34 3.52
CA TRP A 210 13.29 -14.46 3.58
C TRP A 210 12.39 -14.78 4.78
N ASP A 211 12.87 -14.61 6.00
CA ASP A 211 11.99 -14.63 7.17
C ASP A 211 11.90 -13.24 7.80
N ASN A 212 11.34 -12.30 7.03
CA ASN A 212 11.16 -10.88 7.40
C ASN A 212 9.69 -10.59 7.72
N THR A 213 9.09 -11.41 8.60
CA THR A 213 7.79 -11.10 9.23
C THR A 213 8.07 -10.45 10.58
N ILE A 214 7.36 -9.37 10.93
CA ILE A 214 7.33 -8.90 12.33
C ILE A 214 6.72 -10.03 13.17
N ASP A 215 7.56 -10.82 13.83
CA ASP A 215 7.13 -11.85 14.78
C ASP A 215 6.45 -11.16 15.97
N MET A 216 5.15 -11.43 16.09
CA MET A 216 4.28 -10.84 17.11
C MET A 216 4.16 -11.70 18.36
N GLY A 217 4.87 -12.85 18.44
CA GLY A 217 4.94 -13.68 19.66
C GLY A 217 3.59 -13.91 20.34
N ARG A 218 2.57 -14.27 19.56
CA ARG A 218 1.25 -14.64 20.08
C ARG A 218 1.23 -16.07 20.60
#